data_AF-A0A7D5TEJ6-F1
#
_entry.id   AF-A0A7D5TEJ6-F1
#
_cell.length_a   1.000
_cell.length_b   1.000
_cell.length_c   1.000
_cell.angle_alpha   90.00
_cell.angle_beta   90.00
_cell.angle_gamma   90.00
#
_symmetry.space_group_name_H-M   'P 1'
#
loop_
_entity.id
_entity.type
_entity.pdbx_description
1 polymer ?
#
loop_
_entity_poly.entity_id
_entity_poly.type
_entity_poly.pdbx_seq_one_letter_code
_entity_poly.pdbx_strand_id
1 'polypeptide(L)'
;MSSSDESVSSKDTREVIMEATFRALSKRGYGDLRMRDIGEEMDLTRQVIHYHFEGKYDLLSSFLEYVIEQYEGGVEVDADADPVTELDARVEQCLFGPEFEEFSHWERMKVYHELYAYAQNDERHREVFDEHYERIRGSIVEVVEDGIEQGVFREVDADLVGQLITDVIHAARGRRISLGHEDAPEQARRAVDEYIVDSLLVDGAVGHA
;
A
#
# COMPACT_ATOMS: atom_id res chain seq x y z
N MET A 1 -24.02 -28.45 -5.62
CA MET A 1 -23.42 -27.82 -4.42
C MET A 1 -21.92 -28.14 -4.32
N SER A 2 -21.13 -27.88 -5.38
CA SER A 2 -19.72 -28.31 -5.43
C SER A 2 -18.73 -27.20 -5.77
N SER A 3 -19.21 -25.99 -6.10
CA SER A 3 -18.33 -24.87 -6.49
C SER A 3 -18.02 -23.94 -5.30
N SER A 4 -18.91 -23.89 -4.31
CA SER A 4 -18.78 -23.03 -3.13
C SER A 4 -17.86 -23.60 -2.05
N ASP A 5 -17.75 -24.93 -1.95
CA ASP A 5 -16.94 -25.59 -0.89
C ASP A 5 -15.45 -25.71 -1.28
N GLU A 6 -15.19 -25.92 -2.57
CA GLU A 6 -13.82 -25.97 -3.13
C GLU A 6 -13.18 -24.58 -3.20
N SER A 7 -13.99 -23.53 -3.42
CA SER A 7 -13.52 -22.14 -3.45
C SER A 7 -13.23 -21.56 -2.06
N VAL A 8 -13.95 -21.99 -1.02
CA VAL A 8 -13.66 -21.60 0.38
C VAL A 8 -12.35 -22.26 0.84
N SER A 9 -12.18 -23.57 0.62
CA SER A 9 -10.93 -24.29 0.93
C SER A 9 -9.70 -23.71 0.21
N SER A 10 -9.86 -23.31 -1.05
CA SER A 10 -8.79 -22.71 -1.86
C SER A 10 -8.43 -21.28 -1.41
N LYS A 11 -9.41 -20.47 -1.01
CA LYS A 11 -9.18 -19.12 -0.47
C LYS A 11 -8.44 -19.18 0.86
N ASP A 12 -8.89 -20.02 1.78
CA ASP A 12 -8.22 -20.23 3.07
C ASP A 12 -6.79 -20.74 2.86
N THR A 13 -6.59 -21.62 1.87
CA THR A 13 -5.25 -22.12 1.50
C THR A 13 -4.35 -21.01 0.95
N ARG A 14 -4.88 -20.15 0.06
CA ARG A 14 -4.11 -19.04 -0.50
C ARG A 14 -3.66 -18.08 0.59
N GLU A 15 -4.56 -17.70 1.50
CA GLU A 15 -4.24 -16.84 2.64
C GLU A 15 -3.14 -17.43 3.54
N VAL A 16 -3.26 -18.72 3.91
CA VAL A 16 -2.21 -19.43 4.67
C VAL A 16 -0.86 -19.38 3.96
N ILE A 17 -0.82 -19.53 2.63
CA ILE A 17 0.42 -19.41 1.85
C ILE A 17 0.94 -17.96 1.87
N MET A 18 0.06 -16.95 1.77
CA MET A 18 0.47 -15.54 1.79
C MET A 18 1.07 -15.16 3.15
N GLU A 19 0.45 -15.54 4.26
CA GLU A 19 1.00 -15.31 5.60
C GLU A 19 2.32 -16.05 5.81
N ALA A 20 2.40 -17.32 5.38
CA ALA A 20 3.64 -18.09 5.44
C ALA A 20 4.76 -17.44 4.62
N THR A 21 4.40 -16.86 3.47
CA THR A 21 5.32 -16.09 2.62
C THR A 21 5.80 -14.84 3.35
N PHE A 22 4.89 -14.13 4.03
CA PHE A 22 5.24 -12.97 4.85
C PHE A 22 6.24 -13.33 5.94
N ARG A 23 5.97 -14.40 6.70
CA ARG A 23 6.85 -14.89 7.79
C ARG A 23 8.23 -15.29 7.24
N ALA A 24 8.27 -16.00 6.13
CA ALA A 24 9.51 -16.42 5.50
C ALA A 24 10.34 -15.24 4.98
N LEU A 25 9.70 -14.27 4.31
CA LEU A 25 10.33 -13.02 3.86
C LEU A 25 10.88 -12.21 5.04
N SER A 26 10.10 -12.05 6.10
CA SER A 26 10.51 -11.31 7.30
C SER A 26 11.75 -11.93 7.97
N LYS A 27 11.89 -13.25 7.92
CA LYS A 27 13.02 -14.00 8.51
C LYS A 27 14.26 -14.06 7.62
N ARG A 28 14.10 -14.10 6.30
CA ARG A 28 15.18 -14.41 5.34
C ARG A 28 15.55 -13.27 4.40
N GLY A 29 14.65 -12.32 4.19
CA GLY A 29 14.72 -11.37 3.08
C GLY A 29 14.42 -12.02 1.73
N TYR A 30 14.12 -11.20 0.73
CA TYR A 30 13.78 -11.60 -0.63
C TYR A 30 14.91 -12.38 -1.31
N GLY A 31 16.15 -11.90 -1.17
CA GLY A 31 17.31 -12.47 -1.86
C GLY A 31 17.57 -13.93 -1.52
N ASP A 32 17.46 -14.28 -0.23
CA ASP A 32 17.72 -15.63 0.26
C ASP A 32 16.48 -16.53 0.31
N LEU A 33 15.29 -15.99 0.05
CA LEU A 33 14.02 -16.73 0.12
C LEU A 33 13.98 -17.88 -0.91
N ARG A 34 13.66 -19.09 -0.43
CA ARG A 34 13.36 -20.26 -1.27
C ARG A 34 11.93 -20.74 -1.00
N MET A 35 11.32 -21.39 -2.00
CA MET A 35 9.99 -22.02 -1.86
C MET A 35 9.91 -22.98 -0.67
N ARG A 36 11.03 -23.64 -0.36
CA ARG A 36 11.12 -24.54 0.79
C ARG A 36 10.90 -23.82 2.12
N ASP A 37 11.44 -22.61 2.25
CA ASP A 37 11.40 -21.84 3.49
C ASP A 37 9.97 -21.37 3.78
N ILE A 38 9.21 -21.01 2.74
CA ILE A 38 7.77 -20.70 2.85
C ILE A 38 7.00 -21.90 3.38
N GLY A 39 7.26 -23.09 2.82
CA GLY A 39 6.61 -24.30 3.27
C GLY A 39 7.06 -24.81 4.65
N GLU A 40 8.04 -24.18 5.31
CA GLU A 40 8.37 -24.41 6.72
C GLU A 40 7.55 -23.52 7.67
N GLU A 41 6.87 -22.51 7.13
CA GLU A 41 6.07 -21.51 7.87
C GLU A 41 4.55 -21.81 7.82
N MET A 42 4.15 -22.97 7.31
CA MET A 42 2.76 -23.42 7.23
C MET A 42 2.59 -24.87 7.69
N ASP A 43 1.42 -25.18 8.24
CA ASP A 43 1.03 -26.54 8.64
C ASP A 43 0.55 -27.41 7.46
N LEU A 44 0.58 -26.87 6.24
CA LEU A 44 0.23 -27.55 5.00
C LEU A 44 1.45 -28.21 4.34
N THR A 45 1.20 -29.16 3.43
CA THR A 45 2.28 -29.79 2.67
C THR A 45 2.86 -28.84 1.63
N ARG A 46 4.18 -28.88 1.41
CA ARG A 46 4.88 -28.06 0.39
C ARG A 46 4.31 -28.22 -1.02
N GLN A 47 3.74 -29.39 -1.32
CA GLN A 47 3.11 -29.69 -2.60
C GLN A 47 1.94 -28.75 -2.90
N VAL A 48 1.26 -28.23 -1.87
CA VAL A 48 0.16 -27.28 -2.04
C VAL A 48 0.65 -25.99 -2.69
N ILE A 49 1.84 -25.50 -2.34
CA ILE A 49 2.40 -24.30 -2.98
C ILE A 49 2.57 -24.51 -4.49
N HIS A 50 3.08 -25.68 -4.89
CA HIS A 50 3.26 -26.02 -6.31
C HIS A 50 1.95 -26.24 -7.08
N TYR A 51 0.84 -26.47 -6.38
CA TYR A 51 -0.49 -26.55 -6.99
C TYR A 51 -1.03 -25.15 -7.32
N HIS A 52 -0.73 -24.16 -6.48
CA HIS A 52 -1.21 -22.78 -6.64
C HIS A 52 -0.27 -21.88 -7.45
N PHE A 53 1.03 -22.18 -7.44
CA PHE A 53 2.05 -21.29 -8.00
C PHE A 53 3.07 -22.04 -8.84
N GLU A 54 3.38 -21.51 -10.02
CA GLU A 54 4.35 -22.11 -10.95
C GLU A 54 5.79 -21.98 -10.43
N GLY A 55 6.06 -20.98 -9.60
CA GLY A 55 7.38 -20.76 -9.01
C GLY A 55 7.43 -19.56 -8.06
N LYS A 56 8.65 -19.21 -7.65
CA LYS A 56 8.90 -18.11 -6.69
C LYS A 56 8.36 -16.76 -7.20
N TYR A 57 8.56 -16.43 -8.47
CA TYR A 57 8.12 -15.14 -9.03
C TYR A 57 6.59 -15.02 -9.09
N ASP A 58 5.91 -16.09 -9.52
CA ASP A 58 4.45 -16.13 -9.57
C ASP A 58 3.85 -16.00 -8.16
N LEU A 59 4.38 -16.75 -7.19
CA LEU A 59 4.00 -16.64 -5.79
C LEU A 59 4.23 -15.22 -5.24
N LEU A 60 5.39 -14.63 -5.50
CA LEU A 60 5.72 -13.31 -4.98
C LEU A 60 4.91 -12.18 -5.62
N SER A 61 4.52 -12.33 -6.89
CA SER A 61 3.57 -11.42 -7.55
C SER A 61 2.21 -11.49 -6.87
N SER A 62 1.67 -12.69 -6.67
CA SER A 62 0.39 -12.87 -5.97
C SER A 62 0.43 -12.50 -4.48
N PHE A 63 1.59 -12.63 -3.84
CA PHE A 63 1.80 -12.13 -2.49
C PHE A 63 1.85 -10.62 -2.44
N LEU A 64 2.47 -9.97 -3.43
CA LEU A 64 2.46 -8.51 -3.54
C LEU A 64 1.03 -7.99 -3.74
N GLU A 65 0.26 -8.60 -4.65
CA GLU A 65 -1.18 -8.32 -4.84
C GLU A 65 -1.92 -8.41 -3.49
N TYR A 66 -1.72 -9.49 -2.73
CA TYR A 66 -2.33 -9.69 -1.41
C TYR A 66 -1.94 -8.60 -0.40
N VAL A 67 -0.65 -8.23 -0.33
CA VAL A 67 -0.19 -7.17 0.57
C VAL A 67 -0.82 -5.83 0.21
N ILE A 68 -0.94 -5.53 -1.08
CA ILE A 68 -1.51 -4.29 -1.60
C ILE A 68 -3.02 -4.21 -1.35
N GLU A 69 -3.77 -5.28 -1.64
CA GLU A 69 -5.23 -5.35 -1.44
C GLU A 69 -5.64 -5.05 0.02
N GLN A 70 -4.80 -5.42 0.98
CA GLN A 70 -5.03 -5.14 2.41
C GLN A 70 -4.94 -3.64 2.77
N TYR A 71 -4.34 -2.82 1.91
CA TYR A 71 -4.32 -1.36 2.07
C TYR A 71 -5.44 -0.67 1.30
N GLU A 72 -5.89 -1.27 0.19
CA GLU A 72 -6.90 -0.69 -0.70
C GLU A 72 -8.31 -0.69 -0.10
N GLY A 73 -8.59 -1.55 0.87
CA GLY A 73 -9.88 -1.62 1.55
C GLY A 73 -10.09 -0.61 2.69
N GLY A 74 -9.15 0.32 2.95
CA GLY A 74 -9.01 0.90 4.29
C GLY A 74 -9.19 2.41 4.49
N VAL A 75 -9.39 3.24 3.45
CA VAL A 75 -9.82 4.62 3.73
C VAL A 75 -11.35 4.61 3.87
N GLU A 76 -11.84 4.19 5.04
CA GLU A 76 -13.24 4.44 5.40
C GLU A 76 -13.38 5.92 5.77
N VAL A 77 -13.51 6.77 4.76
CA VAL A 77 -13.92 8.16 4.95
C VAL A 77 -15.44 8.20 4.95
N ASP A 78 -16.03 8.98 5.85
CA ASP A 78 -17.46 9.28 5.79
C ASP A 78 -17.79 9.86 4.41
N ALA A 79 -18.86 9.37 3.77
CA ALA A 79 -19.29 9.85 2.47
C ALA A 79 -19.64 11.35 2.47
N ASP A 80 -19.91 11.92 3.66
CA ASP A 80 -20.19 13.34 3.85
C ASP A 80 -18.97 14.15 4.35
N ALA A 81 -17.77 13.56 4.39
CA ALA A 81 -16.57 14.29 4.76
C ALA A 81 -16.25 15.40 3.77
N ASP A 82 -15.73 16.53 4.28
CA ASP A 82 -15.25 17.58 3.41
C ASP A 82 -13.91 17.16 2.74
N PRO A 83 -13.58 17.75 1.57
CA PRO A 83 -12.37 17.39 0.81
C PRO A 83 -11.06 17.51 1.60
N VAL A 84 -10.96 18.41 2.59
CA VAL A 84 -9.74 18.52 3.42
C VAL A 84 -9.63 17.30 4.33
N THR A 85 -10.71 16.97 5.04
CA THR A 85 -10.77 15.81 5.92
C THR A 85 -10.53 14.50 5.16
N GLU A 86 -11.08 14.37 3.95
CA GLU A 86 -10.87 13.19 3.10
C GLU A 86 -9.42 13.07 2.63
N LEU A 87 -8.81 14.17 2.19
CA LEU A 87 -7.41 14.20 1.78
C LEU A 87 -6.48 13.86 2.96
N ASP A 88 -6.75 14.44 4.13
CA ASP A 88 -6.03 14.17 5.36
C ASP A 88 -6.09 12.68 5.73
N ALA A 89 -7.27 12.07 5.68
CA ALA A 89 -7.45 10.65 5.97
C ALA A 89 -6.67 9.76 4.97
N ARG A 90 -6.69 10.10 3.68
CA ARG A 90 -5.93 9.36 2.65
C ARG A 90 -4.43 9.47 2.86
N VAL A 91 -3.92 10.66 3.15
CA VAL A 91 -2.48 10.88 3.41
C VAL A 91 -2.04 10.19 4.70
N GLU A 92 -2.83 10.28 5.77
CA GLU A 92 -2.57 9.62 7.05
C GLU A 92 -2.50 8.10 6.88
N GLN A 93 -3.53 7.51 6.25
CA GLN A 93 -3.57 6.07 6.05
C GLN A 93 -2.42 5.60 5.14
N CYS A 94 -2.04 6.41 4.15
CA CYS A 94 -0.85 6.11 3.37
C CYS A 94 0.43 6.21 4.24
N LEU A 95 0.63 7.25 5.03
CA LEU A 95 1.88 7.39 5.78
C LEU A 95 2.04 6.36 6.90
N PHE A 96 0.94 5.97 7.56
CA PHE A 96 0.98 5.21 8.81
C PHE A 96 0.26 3.86 8.76
N GLY A 97 -0.53 3.62 7.72
CA GLY A 97 -1.31 2.39 7.54
C GLY A 97 -2.44 2.21 8.56
N PRO A 98 -3.31 1.21 8.35
CA PRO A 98 -4.25 0.77 9.37
C PRO A 98 -3.55 -0.11 10.43
N GLU A 99 -4.25 -0.36 11.53
CA GLU A 99 -3.87 -1.41 12.48
C GLU A 99 -4.15 -2.78 11.87
N PHE A 100 -3.22 -3.72 12.05
CA PHE A 100 -3.33 -5.09 11.58
C PHE A 100 -3.12 -6.06 12.75
N GLU A 101 -3.82 -7.18 12.74
CA GLU A 101 -3.75 -8.18 13.83
C GLU A 101 -2.43 -8.97 13.83
N GLU A 102 -1.92 -9.35 12.65
CA GLU A 102 -0.76 -10.25 12.54
C GLU A 102 0.57 -9.53 12.30
N PHE A 103 0.64 -8.67 11.28
CA PHE A 103 1.86 -7.96 10.89
C PHE A 103 1.63 -6.46 10.89
N SER A 104 2.49 -5.72 11.57
CA SER A 104 2.41 -4.26 11.64
C SER A 104 2.53 -3.61 10.27
N HIS A 105 2.03 -2.38 10.14
CA HIS A 105 2.21 -1.56 8.95
C HIS A 105 3.68 -1.52 8.49
N TRP A 106 4.61 -1.32 9.42
CA TRP A 106 6.04 -1.18 9.10
C TRP A 106 6.69 -2.49 8.64
N GLU A 107 6.28 -3.64 9.20
CA GLU A 107 6.73 -4.94 8.68
C GLU A 107 6.27 -5.12 7.23
N ARG A 108 5.03 -4.74 6.92
CA ARG A 108 4.47 -4.83 5.56
C ARG A 108 5.17 -3.86 4.61
N MET A 109 5.39 -2.62 5.03
CA MET A 109 6.11 -1.62 4.23
C MET A 109 7.55 -2.01 3.98
N LYS A 110 8.20 -2.70 4.93
CA LYS A 110 9.53 -3.26 4.71
C LYS A 110 9.53 -4.27 3.58
N VAL A 111 8.61 -5.22 3.60
CA VAL A 111 8.47 -6.24 2.55
C VAL A 111 8.10 -5.60 1.20
N TYR A 112 7.16 -4.65 1.19
CA TYR A 112 6.79 -3.87 0.01
C TYR A 112 8.01 -3.19 -0.64
N HIS A 113 8.81 -2.46 0.15
CA HIS A 113 9.97 -1.73 -0.37
C HIS A 113 11.09 -2.65 -0.83
N GLU A 114 11.26 -3.80 -0.17
CA GLU A 114 12.19 -4.82 -0.63
C GLU A 114 11.76 -5.34 -2.01
N LEU A 115 10.49 -5.73 -2.18
CA LEU A 115 9.94 -6.16 -3.47
C LEU A 115 10.01 -5.06 -4.55
N TYR A 116 9.74 -3.81 -4.17
CA TYR A 116 9.80 -2.65 -5.07
C TYR A 116 11.20 -2.49 -5.68
N ALA A 117 12.25 -2.62 -4.88
CA ALA A 117 13.63 -2.55 -5.37
C ALA A 117 13.96 -3.66 -6.40
N TYR A 118 13.31 -4.82 -6.28
CA TYR A 118 13.47 -5.95 -7.21
C TYR A 118 12.56 -5.90 -8.44
N ALA A 119 11.50 -5.08 -8.44
CA ALA A 119 10.51 -5.00 -9.52
C ALA A 119 11.12 -4.66 -10.90
N GLN A 120 12.28 -4.00 -10.93
CA GLN A 120 13.00 -3.76 -12.19
C GLN A 120 13.37 -5.05 -12.95
N ASN A 121 13.43 -6.19 -12.26
CA ASN A 121 13.85 -7.48 -12.81
C ASN A 121 12.70 -8.36 -13.31
N ASP A 122 11.45 -7.98 -13.09
CA ASP A 122 10.27 -8.79 -13.44
C ASP A 122 9.11 -7.89 -13.88
N GLU A 123 8.60 -8.13 -15.10
CA GLU A 123 7.56 -7.28 -15.70
C GLU A 123 6.24 -7.33 -14.92
N ARG A 124 5.84 -8.50 -14.43
CA ARG A 124 4.61 -8.65 -13.64
C ARG A 124 4.70 -7.94 -12.29
N HIS A 125 5.85 -8.01 -11.62
CA HIS A 125 6.05 -7.23 -10.38
C HIS A 125 5.95 -5.74 -10.66
N ARG A 126 6.57 -5.27 -11.76
CA ARG A 126 6.49 -3.86 -12.14
C ARG A 126 5.06 -3.43 -12.41
N GLU A 127 4.28 -4.22 -13.14
CA GLU A 127 2.87 -3.96 -13.43
C GLU A 127 2.05 -3.84 -12.14
N VAL A 128 2.20 -4.76 -11.19
CA VAL A 128 1.47 -4.70 -9.90
C VAL A 128 1.80 -3.44 -9.10
N PHE A 129 3.08 -3.03 -9.08
CA PHE A 129 3.48 -1.78 -8.41
C PHE A 129 2.96 -0.54 -9.13
N ASP A 130 2.95 -0.54 -10.46
CA ASP A 130 2.46 0.57 -11.28
C ASP A 130 0.95 0.76 -11.09
N GLU A 131 0.18 -0.34 -11.12
CA GLU A 131 -1.27 -0.33 -10.83
C GLU A 131 -1.56 0.19 -9.41
N HIS A 132 -0.75 -0.19 -8.42
CA HIS A 132 -0.92 0.32 -7.06
C HIS A 132 -0.55 1.80 -6.93
N TYR A 133 0.54 2.22 -7.59
CA TYR A 133 0.95 3.62 -7.64
C TYR A 133 -0.15 4.50 -8.25
N GLU A 134 -0.68 4.10 -9.42
CA GLU A 134 -1.74 4.85 -10.10
C GLU A 134 -3.04 4.86 -9.30
N ARG A 135 -3.35 3.80 -8.54
CA ARG A 135 -4.52 3.78 -7.67
C ARG A 135 -4.39 4.74 -6.49
N ILE A 136 -3.25 4.77 -5.81
CA ILE A 136 -3.00 5.75 -4.72
C ILE A 136 -3.09 7.17 -5.30
N ARG A 137 -2.37 7.41 -6.40
CA ARG A 137 -2.34 8.71 -7.07
C ARG A 137 -3.75 9.14 -7.48
N GLY A 138 -4.49 8.27 -8.17
CA GLY A 138 -5.86 8.52 -8.62
C GLY A 138 -6.79 8.87 -7.47
N SER A 139 -6.73 8.14 -6.36
CA SER A 139 -7.55 8.44 -5.18
C SER A 139 -7.28 9.84 -4.60
N ILE A 140 -6.04 10.34 -4.68
CA ILE A 140 -5.70 11.68 -4.21
C ILE A 140 -6.16 12.74 -5.23
N VAL A 141 -5.97 12.47 -6.52
CA VAL A 141 -6.45 13.35 -7.61
C VAL A 141 -7.95 13.57 -7.49
N GLU A 142 -8.73 12.50 -7.27
CA GLU A 142 -10.18 12.57 -7.10
C GLU A 142 -10.59 13.52 -5.96
N VAL A 143 -9.95 13.47 -4.77
CA VAL A 143 -10.26 14.43 -3.68
C VAL A 143 -9.96 15.86 -4.10
N VAL A 144 -8.85 16.07 -4.79
CA VAL A 144 -8.42 17.41 -5.19
C VAL A 144 -9.39 17.98 -6.23
N GLU A 145 -9.81 17.17 -7.21
CA GLU A 145 -10.84 17.54 -8.18
C GLU A 145 -12.17 17.87 -7.50
N ASP A 146 -12.65 17.00 -6.60
CA ASP A 146 -13.87 17.22 -5.85
C ASP A 146 -13.80 18.50 -4.99
N GLY A 147 -12.66 18.77 -4.35
CA GLY A 147 -12.46 19.99 -3.59
C GLY A 147 -12.39 21.25 -4.45
N ILE A 148 -11.90 21.17 -5.69
CA ILE A 148 -11.96 22.27 -6.66
C ILE A 148 -13.42 22.52 -7.05
N GLU A 149 -14.19 21.47 -7.38
CA GLU A 149 -15.60 21.59 -7.76
C GLU A 149 -16.47 22.18 -6.65
N GLN A 150 -16.18 21.82 -5.39
CA GLN A 150 -16.85 22.35 -4.21
C GLN A 150 -16.38 23.76 -3.81
N GLY A 151 -15.34 24.29 -4.46
CA GLY A 151 -14.76 25.60 -4.16
C GLY A 151 -13.98 25.67 -2.84
N VAL A 152 -13.60 24.51 -2.30
CA VAL A 152 -12.75 24.37 -1.11
C VAL A 152 -11.28 24.57 -1.49
N PHE A 153 -10.87 23.95 -2.60
CA PHE A 153 -9.55 24.10 -3.19
C PHE A 153 -9.58 25.07 -4.38
N ARG A 154 -8.47 25.78 -4.60
CA ARG A 154 -8.24 26.62 -5.75
C ARG A 154 -8.02 25.76 -7.00
N GLU A 155 -8.30 26.34 -8.17
CA GLU A 155 -8.03 25.68 -9.46
C GLU A 155 -6.51 25.42 -9.62
N VAL A 156 -6.14 24.13 -9.63
CA VAL A 156 -4.78 23.62 -9.78
C VAL A 156 -4.73 22.46 -10.77
N ASP A 157 -3.52 22.06 -11.15
CA ASP A 157 -3.27 20.78 -11.80
C ASP A 157 -3.39 19.66 -10.76
N ALA A 158 -4.57 19.03 -10.67
CA ALA A 158 -4.86 17.97 -9.70
C ALA A 158 -3.96 16.74 -9.91
N ASP A 159 -3.69 16.39 -11.17
CA ASP A 159 -2.79 15.30 -11.56
C ASP A 159 -1.37 15.50 -10.99
N LEU A 160 -0.84 16.72 -11.07
CA LEU A 160 0.47 17.08 -10.55
C LEU A 160 0.50 17.08 -9.01
N VAL A 161 -0.56 17.57 -8.37
CA VAL A 161 -0.69 17.56 -6.90
C VAL A 161 -0.77 16.12 -6.38
N GLY A 162 -1.61 15.28 -6.99
CA GLY A 162 -1.73 13.87 -6.63
C GLY A 162 -0.42 13.11 -6.81
N GLN A 163 0.32 13.39 -7.90
CA GLN A 163 1.67 12.85 -8.09
C GLN A 163 2.62 13.28 -6.97
N LEU A 164 2.69 14.59 -6.68
CA LEU A 164 3.59 15.12 -5.66
C LEU A 164 3.34 14.50 -4.28
N ILE A 165 2.08 14.41 -3.85
CA ILE A 165 1.72 13.81 -2.57
C ILE A 165 2.10 12.33 -2.55
N THR A 166 1.79 11.59 -3.61
CA THR A 166 2.13 10.16 -3.74
C THR A 166 3.64 9.92 -3.66
N ASP A 167 4.43 10.75 -4.35
CA ASP A 167 5.89 10.65 -4.38
C ASP A 167 6.50 10.96 -3.00
N VAL A 168 5.98 11.99 -2.31
CA VAL A 168 6.41 12.35 -0.95
C VAL A 168 6.14 11.21 0.04
N ILE A 169 4.97 10.56 -0.04
CA ILE A 169 4.61 9.39 0.76
C ILE A 169 5.62 8.25 0.55
N HIS A 170 5.91 7.89 -0.70
CA HIS A 170 6.85 6.83 -1.03
C HIS A 170 8.26 7.16 -0.54
N ALA A 171 8.72 8.39 -0.74
CA ALA A 171 10.02 8.85 -0.26
C ALA A 171 10.11 8.80 1.27
N ALA A 172 9.05 9.18 1.99
CA ALA A 172 9.01 9.16 3.44
C ALA A 172 9.10 7.74 4.01
N ARG A 173 8.24 6.83 3.51
CA ARG A 173 8.28 5.40 3.85
C ARG A 173 9.66 4.80 3.53
N GLY A 174 10.20 5.10 2.35
CA GLY A 174 11.52 4.64 1.92
C GLY A 174 12.66 5.13 2.84
N ARG A 175 12.65 6.40 3.24
CA ARG A 175 13.63 6.96 4.21
C ARG A 175 13.54 6.27 5.56
N ARG A 176 12.33 6.01 6.08
CA ARG A 176 12.16 5.28 7.34
C ARG A 176 12.73 3.87 7.24
N ILE A 177 12.25 3.09 6.27
CA ILE A 177 12.59 1.68 6.10
C ILE A 177 14.07 1.47 5.77
N SER A 178 14.63 2.28 4.86
CA SER A 178 15.96 2.02 4.29
C SER A 178 17.07 2.77 5.02
N LEU A 179 16.78 3.92 5.64
CA LEU A 179 17.78 4.78 6.27
C LEU A 179 17.61 4.91 7.79
N GLY A 180 16.56 4.32 8.37
CA GLY A 180 16.28 4.41 9.81
C GLY A 180 15.82 5.81 10.25
N HIS A 181 15.30 6.63 9.34
CA HIS A 181 14.73 7.92 9.67
C HIS A 181 13.31 7.73 10.21
N GLU A 182 13.20 7.35 11.49
CA GLU A 182 11.92 7.01 12.12
C GLU A 182 10.87 8.13 12.02
N ASP A 183 11.30 9.39 12.01
CA ASP A 183 10.47 10.60 11.92
C ASP A 183 10.13 11.05 10.48
N ALA A 184 10.60 10.32 9.47
CA ALA A 184 10.38 10.68 8.07
C ALA A 184 8.89 10.76 7.67
N PRO A 185 7.99 9.85 8.10
CA PRO A 185 6.56 9.94 7.83
C PRO A 185 5.91 11.19 8.44
N GLU A 186 6.22 11.52 9.69
CA GLU A 186 5.68 12.70 10.38
C GLU A 186 6.18 14.01 9.75
N GLN A 187 7.45 14.06 9.32
CA GLN A 187 7.98 15.17 8.54
C GLN A 187 7.25 15.34 7.21
N ALA A 188 6.91 14.22 6.55
CA ALA A 188 6.21 14.24 5.27
C ALA A 188 4.77 14.70 5.43
N ARG A 189 4.05 14.19 6.44
CA ARG A 189 2.70 14.65 6.83
C ARG A 189 2.67 16.17 6.98
N ARG A 190 3.56 16.69 7.84
CA ARG A 190 3.68 18.13 8.07
C ARG A 190 3.99 18.91 6.79
N ALA A 191 4.86 18.39 5.93
CA ALA A 191 5.20 19.08 4.68
C ALA A 191 4.04 19.10 3.69
N VAL A 192 3.24 18.03 3.63
CA VAL A 192 2.01 17.99 2.84
C VAL A 192 1.03 19.04 3.36
N ASP A 193 0.84 19.16 4.67
CA ASP A 193 -0.04 20.17 5.26
C ASP A 193 0.42 21.60 4.96
N GLU A 194 1.64 21.92 5.38
CA GLU A 194 2.17 23.29 5.40
C GLU A 194 2.40 23.84 3.99
N TYR A 195 2.74 22.99 3.02
CA TYR A 195 3.15 23.43 1.69
C TYR A 195 2.25 22.97 0.54
N ILE A 196 1.42 21.95 0.75
CA ILE A 196 0.50 21.47 -0.28
C ILE A 196 -0.93 21.85 0.10
N VAL A 197 -1.48 21.29 1.17
CA VAL A 197 -2.89 21.51 1.58
C VAL A 197 -3.17 22.99 1.83
N ASP A 198 -2.36 23.66 2.65
CA ASP A 198 -2.49 25.10 2.91
C ASP A 198 -2.39 25.93 1.63
N SER A 199 -1.60 25.48 0.67
CA SER A 199 -1.49 26.15 -0.63
C SER A 199 -2.74 25.96 -1.47
N LEU A 200 -3.50 24.86 -1.31
CA LEU A 200 -4.69 24.55 -2.10
C LEU A 200 -5.91 25.35 -1.64
N LEU A 201 -6.02 25.68 -0.36
CA LEU A 201 -7.20 26.34 0.19
C LEU A 201 -7.48 27.70 -0.46
N VAL A 202 -8.74 27.97 -0.76
CA VAL A 202 -9.19 29.30 -1.18
C VAL A 202 -9.18 30.25 0.03
N ASP A 203 -8.78 31.52 -0.17
CA ASP A 203 -8.76 32.54 0.88
C ASP A 203 -10.07 32.57 1.70
N GLY A 204 -10.01 32.15 2.96
CA GLY A 204 -11.15 32.11 3.89
C GLY A 204 -11.73 30.72 4.16
N ALA A 205 -11.28 29.67 3.46
CA ALA A 205 -11.47 28.29 3.88
C ALA A 205 -10.50 27.99 5.04
N VAL A 206 -11.01 27.59 6.21
CA VAL A 206 -10.18 27.37 7.39
C VAL A 206 -9.46 26.03 7.25
N GLY A 207 -8.15 26.05 7.05
CA GLY A 207 -7.27 24.89 7.24
C GLY A 207 -7.21 24.53 8.72
N HIS A 208 -7.40 23.25 9.05
CA HIS A 208 -7.31 22.80 10.44
C HIS A 208 -5.84 22.81 10.87
N ALA A 209 -5.51 23.70 11.80
CA ALA A 209 -4.20 23.81 12.45
C ALA A 209 -3.97 22.73 13.52
#